data_AF-A0A8S3UZX8-F1
#
_entry.id   AF-A0A8S3UZX8-F1
#
_cell.length_a   1.000
_cell.length_b   1.000
_cell.length_c   1.000
_cell.angle_alpha   90.00
_cell.angle_beta   90.00
_cell.angle_gamma   90.00
#
_symmetry.space_group_name_H-M   'P 1'
#
loop_
_entity.id
_entity.type
_entity.pdbx_description
1 polymer ?
#
loop_
_entity_poly.entity_id
_entity_poly.type
_entity_poly.pdbx_seq_one_letter_code
_entity_poly.pdbx_strand_id
1 'polypeptide(L)'
;MLKQLMSLPTNTPDPAINILTGILPVEAQIHLKVMTLFINVCTQPNESLEKQLARRQLCIKSMNSNSWFIEVKTIMLKYDLGNASEWLDIQMKKDELLNKAKKGINAYWIERITSLAKLYSDIFMPGKIHPILRIKHQSPRDSKRVPTKIKLLTGTYILQPLRYKIYKEGTEDHCIACDCKEETLEHLLIECEAWNYLRDPILQTIKNLLTTNGNVRVEDLTCEMTIQVLMDITKIQKIYRITSDLISQIEFQSRRLVFLIHNARYQLVMKDQAKKKAV
;
A
#
# COMPACT_ATOMS: atom_id res chain seq x y z
N MET A 1 -10.51 -3.10 -11.16
CA MET A 1 -9.53 -3.92 -11.90
C MET A 1 -8.32 -4.32 -11.06
N LEU A 2 -7.44 -3.41 -10.59
CA LEU A 2 -6.24 -3.78 -9.82
C LEU A 2 -6.53 -4.63 -8.57
N LYS A 3 -7.58 -4.30 -7.80
CA LYS A 3 -8.01 -5.10 -6.64
C LYS A 3 -8.31 -6.56 -7.01
N GLN A 4 -9.01 -6.77 -8.12
CA GLN A 4 -9.36 -8.11 -8.60
C GLN A 4 -8.12 -8.89 -9.05
N LEU A 5 -7.19 -8.23 -9.76
CA LEU A 5 -5.92 -8.84 -10.14
C LEU A 5 -5.11 -9.29 -8.91
N MET A 6 -5.24 -8.57 -7.79
CA MET A 6 -4.59 -8.91 -6.51
C MET A 6 -5.42 -9.84 -5.62
N SER A 7 -6.59 -10.32 -6.07
CA SER A 7 -7.54 -11.10 -5.26
C SER A 7 -7.95 -10.39 -3.95
N LEU A 8 -8.03 -9.06 -3.98
CA LEU A 8 -8.44 -8.23 -2.86
C LEU A 8 -9.94 -7.94 -2.91
N PRO A 9 -10.61 -7.83 -1.75
CA PRO A 9 -11.99 -7.39 -1.66
C PRO A 9 -12.25 -6.07 -2.42
N THR A 10 -13.46 -5.91 -2.94
CA THR A 10 -13.88 -4.67 -3.62
C THR A 10 -13.84 -3.46 -2.71
N ASN A 11 -14.09 -3.66 -1.41
CA ASN A 11 -14.04 -2.64 -0.36
C ASN A 11 -12.62 -2.34 0.17
N THR A 12 -11.56 -2.99 -0.35
CA THR A 12 -10.19 -2.61 0.02
C THR A 12 -9.93 -1.16 -0.38
N PRO A 13 -9.40 -0.29 0.50
CA PRO A 13 -9.12 1.10 0.16
C PRO A 13 -8.15 1.22 -1.03
N ASP A 14 -8.44 2.10 -1.99
CA ASP A 14 -7.54 2.36 -3.13
C ASP A 14 -6.11 2.78 -2.71
N PRO A 15 -5.92 3.62 -1.66
CA PRO A 15 -4.59 3.96 -1.17
C PRO A 15 -3.74 2.75 -0.82
N ALA A 16 -4.35 1.68 -0.27
CA ALA A 16 -3.63 0.46 0.08
C ALA A 16 -3.06 -0.23 -1.17
N ILE A 17 -3.80 -0.21 -2.29
CA ILE A 17 -3.33 -0.77 -3.56
C ILE A 17 -2.11 0.00 -4.06
N ASN A 18 -2.17 1.33 -4.02
CA ASN A 18 -1.06 2.18 -4.44
C ASN A 18 0.16 1.97 -3.54
N ILE A 19 -0.03 1.88 -2.23
CA ILE A 19 1.03 1.61 -1.24
C ILE A 19 1.73 0.29 -1.54
N LEU A 20 0.96 -0.77 -1.71
CA LEU A 20 1.52 -2.11 -1.86
C LEU A 20 2.20 -2.29 -3.22
N THR A 21 1.64 -1.74 -4.29
CA THR A 21 2.18 -1.88 -5.64
C THR A 21 3.29 -0.87 -5.95
N GLY A 22 3.35 0.23 -5.21
CA GLY A 22 4.19 1.39 -5.56
C GLY A 22 3.70 2.11 -6.83
N ILE A 23 2.53 1.75 -7.37
CA ILE A 23 1.99 2.35 -8.59
C ILE A 23 1.17 3.58 -8.20
N LEU A 24 1.32 4.67 -8.95
CA LEU A 24 0.48 5.86 -8.78
C LEU A 24 -0.94 5.61 -9.32
N PRO A 25 -1.96 6.36 -8.86
CA PRO A 25 -3.30 6.28 -9.40
C PRO A 25 -3.31 6.48 -10.92
N VAL A 26 -4.29 5.87 -11.60
CA VAL A 26 -4.44 5.94 -13.06
C VAL A 26 -4.46 7.38 -13.55
N GLU A 27 -5.13 8.27 -12.80
CA GLU A 27 -5.14 9.71 -13.06
C GLU A 27 -3.72 10.30 -13.14
N ALA A 28 -2.86 10.00 -12.17
CA ALA A 28 -1.47 10.45 -12.18
C ALA A 28 -0.70 9.97 -13.42
N GLN A 29 -0.93 8.72 -13.83
CA GLN A 29 -0.30 8.14 -15.02
C GLN A 29 -0.75 8.86 -16.30
N ILE A 30 -2.04 9.17 -16.40
CA ILE A 30 -2.58 9.97 -17.51
C ILE A 30 -1.96 11.36 -17.51
N HIS A 31 -1.90 12.03 -16.35
CA HIS A 31 -1.34 13.38 -16.25
C HIS A 31 0.15 13.39 -16.64
N LEU A 32 0.92 12.38 -16.25
CA LEU A 32 2.32 12.22 -16.68
C LEU A 32 2.44 12.09 -18.21
N LYS A 33 1.52 11.39 -18.88
CA LYS A 33 1.52 11.27 -20.34
C LYS A 33 1.13 12.59 -21.01
N VAL A 34 0.12 13.29 -20.50
CA VAL A 34 -0.26 14.63 -20.96
C VAL A 34 0.92 15.59 -20.83
N MET A 35 1.59 15.62 -19.68
CA MET A 35 2.77 16.47 -19.46
C MET A 35 3.93 16.08 -20.38
N THR A 36 4.17 14.78 -20.62
CA THR A 36 5.21 14.33 -21.55
C THR A 36 4.98 14.87 -22.96
N LEU A 37 3.73 14.84 -23.44
CA LEU A 37 3.36 15.39 -24.74
C LEU A 37 3.52 16.91 -24.76
N PHE A 38 3.11 17.61 -23.71
CA PHE A 38 3.26 19.07 -23.61
C PHE A 38 4.72 19.51 -23.59
N ILE A 39 5.57 18.79 -22.87
CA ILE A 39 7.00 19.07 -22.81
C ILE A 39 7.64 18.91 -24.20
N ASN A 40 7.21 17.92 -25.00
CA ASN A 40 7.70 17.79 -26.38
C ASN A 40 7.40 19.03 -27.22
N VAL A 41 6.26 19.70 -26.98
CA VAL A 41 5.89 20.97 -27.62
C VAL A 41 6.74 22.13 -27.08
N CYS A 42 6.95 22.18 -25.76
CA CYS A 42 7.77 23.22 -25.12
C CYS A 42 9.20 23.25 -25.69
N THR A 43 9.77 22.07 -25.97
CA THR A 43 11.15 21.91 -26.45
C THR A 43 11.31 22.10 -27.95
N GLN A 44 10.23 22.36 -28.70
CA GLN A 44 10.35 22.70 -30.13
C GLN A 44 10.96 24.09 -30.31
N PRO A 45 11.56 24.37 -31.49
CA PRO A 45 11.93 25.73 -31.87
C PRO A 45 10.75 26.70 -31.74
N ASN A 46 11.01 27.97 -31.42
CA ASN A 46 9.95 28.97 -31.25
C ASN A 46 9.12 29.19 -32.53
N GLU A 47 9.71 28.93 -33.68
CA GLU A 47 9.07 29.04 -34.99
C GLU A 47 8.24 27.79 -35.36
N SER A 48 8.27 26.72 -34.55
CA SER A 48 7.48 25.52 -34.83
C SER A 48 5.98 25.82 -34.72
N LEU A 49 5.21 25.25 -35.64
CA LEU A 49 3.76 25.42 -35.70
C LEU A 49 3.09 24.92 -34.41
N GLU A 50 3.54 23.80 -33.86
CA GLU A 50 3.02 23.21 -32.63
C GLU A 50 3.17 24.16 -31.45
N LYS A 51 4.34 24.80 -31.32
CA LYS A 51 4.63 25.73 -30.23
C LYS A 51 3.83 27.03 -30.37
N GLN A 52 3.70 27.56 -31.59
CA GLN A 52 2.84 28.72 -31.87
C GLN A 52 1.36 28.41 -31.59
N LEU A 53 0.87 27.25 -32.00
CA LEU A 53 -0.50 26.79 -31.71
C LEU A 53 -0.72 26.65 -30.21
N ALA A 54 0.23 26.05 -29.48
CA ALA A 54 0.15 25.92 -28.03
C ALA A 54 0.05 27.28 -27.33
N ARG A 55 0.90 28.25 -27.69
CA ARG A 55 0.83 29.62 -27.15
C ARG A 55 -0.56 30.23 -27.38
N ARG A 56 -1.06 30.14 -28.62
CA ARG A 56 -2.38 30.67 -28.98
C ARG A 56 -3.50 30.01 -28.20
N GLN A 57 -3.52 28.69 -28.11
CA GLN A 57 -4.56 27.94 -27.40
C GLN A 57 -4.54 28.22 -25.91
N LEU A 58 -3.35 28.29 -25.29
CA LEU A 58 -3.21 28.66 -23.88
C LEU A 58 -3.65 30.10 -23.60
N CYS A 59 -3.52 31.03 -24.55
CA CYS A 59 -3.97 32.41 -24.39
C CYS A 59 -5.50 32.55 -24.54
N ILE A 60 -6.09 31.93 -25.57
CA ILE A 60 -7.48 32.20 -25.97
C ILE A 60 -8.49 31.33 -25.21
N LYS A 61 -8.16 30.08 -24.88
CA LYS A 61 -9.13 29.16 -24.31
C LYS A 61 -9.37 29.44 -22.82
N SER A 62 -10.64 29.50 -22.45
CA SER A 62 -11.09 29.59 -21.05
C SER A 62 -10.94 28.23 -20.33
N MET A 63 -10.92 28.25 -19.00
CA MET A 63 -10.79 27.03 -18.16
C MET A 63 -11.94 26.03 -18.34
N ASN A 64 -13.08 26.45 -18.90
CA ASN A 64 -14.24 25.59 -19.15
C ASN A 64 -14.25 24.97 -20.56
N SER A 65 -13.22 25.23 -21.39
CA SER A 65 -13.15 24.69 -22.75
C SER A 65 -12.71 23.22 -22.74
N ASN A 66 -13.36 22.40 -23.57
CA ASN A 66 -12.96 21.01 -23.88
C ASN A 66 -11.72 20.97 -24.79
N SER A 67 -10.60 21.51 -24.32
CA SER A 67 -9.33 21.55 -25.05
C SER A 67 -8.24 20.84 -24.26
N TRP A 68 -7.40 20.09 -24.96
CA TRP A 68 -6.25 19.43 -24.35
C TRP A 68 -5.28 20.42 -23.67
N PHE A 69 -5.15 21.65 -24.19
CA PHE A 69 -4.32 22.68 -23.55
C PHE A 69 -4.91 23.19 -22.23
N ILE A 70 -6.23 23.10 -22.05
CA ILE A 70 -6.87 23.40 -20.76
C ILE A 70 -6.63 22.28 -19.77
N GLU A 71 -6.63 21.02 -20.22
CA GLU A 71 -6.20 19.90 -19.37
C GLU A 71 -4.78 20.10 -18.85
N VAL A 72 -3.84 20.55 -19.70
CA VAL A 72 -2.48 20.94 -19.26
C VAL A 72 -2.51 22.02 -18.18
N LYS A 73 -3.31 23.08 -18.34
CA LYS A 73 -3.45 24.13 -17.31
C LYS A 73 -3.98 23.56 -15.99
N THR A 74 -5.03 22.74 -16.06
CA THR A 74 -5.63 22.09 -14.87
C THR A 74 -4.62 21.21 -14.15
N ILE A 75 -3.83 20.42 -14.88
CA ILE A 75 -2.75 19.60 -14.35
C ILE A 75 -1.71 20.47 -13.66
N MET A 76 -1.25 21.54 -14.32
CA MET A 76 -0.23 22.42 -13.75
C MET A 76 -0.71 23.13 -12.49
N LEU A 77 -1.98 23.54 -12.45
CA LEU A 77 -2.59 24.15 -11.27
C LEU A 77 -2.75 23.12 -10.13
N LYS A 78 -3.21 21.90 -10.45
CA LYS A 78 -3.42 20.82 -9.47
C LYS A 78 -2.14 20.41 -8.74
N TYR A 79 -1.00 20.45 -9.44
CA TYR A 79 0.29 20.00 -8.92
C TYR A 79 1.27 21.14 -8.62
N ASP A 80 0.78 22.39 -8.62
CA ASP A 80 1.57 23.61 -8.38
C ASP A 80 2.86 23.68 -9.23
N LEU A 81 2.72 23.44 -10.54
CA LEU A 81 3.84 23.41 -11.50
C LEU A 81 4.11 24.77 -12.17
N GLY A 82 3.38 25.82 -11.78
CA GLY A 82 3.43 27.16 -12.37
C GLY A 82 2.49 27.34 -13.56
N ASN A 83 2.80 28.30 -14.44
CA ASN A 83 1.96 28.61 -15.61
C ASN A 83 2.44 27.85 -16.86
N ALA A 84 1.51 27.24 -17.59
CA ALA A 84 1.80 26.53 -18.84
C ALA A 84 2.44 27.42 -19.91
N SER A 85 2.06 28.70 -19.98
CA SER A 85 2.63 29.63 -20.95
C SER A 85 4.11 29.89 -20.67
N GLU A 86 4.51 30.00 -19.40
CA GLU A 86 5.92 30.21 -19.01
C GLU A 86 6.79 29.01 -19.41
N TRP A 87 6.25 27.80 -19.35
CA TRP A 87 6.96 26.59 -19.78
C TRP A 87 7.29 26.57 -21.27
N LEU A 88 6.55 27.30 -22.11
CA LEU A 88 6.89 27.46 -23.53
C LEU A 88 8.09 28.40 -23.75
N ASP A 89 8.36 29.30 -22.80
CA ASP A 89 9.46 30.27 -22.88
C ASP A 89 10.74 29.81 -22.18
N ILE A 90 10.62 28.85 -21.27
CA ILE A 90 11.75 28.30 -20.51
C ILE A 90 12.76 27.57 -21.42
N GLN A 91 14.03 27.96 -21.32
CA GLN A 91 15.17 27.26 -21.94
C GLN A 91 15.71 26.14 -21.05
N MET A 92 14.89 25.13 -20.76
CA MET A 92 15.32 23.93 -20.05
C MET A 92 15.40 22.74 -20.99
N LYS A 93 16.27 21.78 -20.67
CA LYS A 93 16.32 20.52 -21.42
C LYS A 93 15.04 19.72 -21.16
N LYS A 94 14.63 18.93 -22.15
CA LYS A 94 13.45 18.04 -22.08
C LYS A 94 13.41 17.22 -20.78
N ASP A 95 14.52 16.61 -20.42
CA ASP A 95 14.61 15.74 -19.24
C ASP A 95 14.44 16.50 -17.93
N GLU A 96 14.89 17.75 -17.86
CA GLU A 96 14.75 18.60 -16.68
C GLU A 96 13.29 19.00 -16.47
N LEU A 97 12.58 19.40 -17.53
CA LEU A 97 11.14 19.68 -17.49
C LEU A 97 10.34 18.44 -17.10
N LEU A 98 10.69 17.28 -17.67
CA LEU A 98 10.03 16.02 -17.37
C LEU A 98 10.26 15.61 -15.91
N ASN A 99 11.47 15.81 -15.39
CA ASN A 99 11.78 15.56 -13.99
C ASN A 99 11.04 16.54 -13.07
N LYS A 100 10.90 17.81 -13.44
CA LYS A 100 10.11 18.80 -12.69
C LYS A 100 8.63 18.38 -12.60
N ALA A 101 8.02 18.03 -13.74
CA ALA A 101 6.64 17.56 -13.78
C ALA A 101 6.45 16.27 -12.97
N LYS A 102 7.34 15.28 -13.14
CA LYS A 102 7.31 14.03 -12.37
C LYS A 102 7.42 14.28 -10.87
N LYS A 103 8.31 15.17 -10.43
CA LYS A 103 8.49 15.50 -9.02
C LYS A 103 7.23 16.10 -8.42
N GLY A 104 6.61 17.11 -9.06
CA GLY A 104 5.39 17.72 -8.55
C GLY A 104 4.20 16.76 -8.50
N ILE A 105 3.99 15.98 -9.58
CA ILE A 105 2.93 14.96 -9.63
C ILE A 105 3.13 13.90 -8.54
N ASN A 106 4.36 13.39 -8.41
CA ASN A 106 4.66 12.37 -7.40
C ASN A 106 4.49 12.92 -5.98
N ALA A 107 4.96 14.16 -5.71
CA ALA A 107 4.85 14.77 -4.39
C ALA A 107 3.39 14.90 -3.95
N TYR A 108 2.52 15.45 -4.81
CA TYR A 108 1.08 15.55 -4.55
C TYR A 108 0.46 14.18 -4.25
N TRP A 109 0.75 13.17 -5.06
CA TRP A 109 0.14 11.86 -4.88
C TRP A 109 0.70 11.09 -3.68
N ILE A 110 1.98 11.28 -3.34
CA ILE A 110 2.55 10.76 -2.10
C ILE A 110 1.77 11.35 -0.94
N GLU A 111 1.67 12.68 -0.85
CA GLU A 111 0.95 13.36 0.24
C GLU A 111 -0.52 12.93 0.30
N ARG A 112 -1.20 12.87 -0.84
CA ARG A 112 -2.60 12.46 -0.92
C ARG A 112 -2.82 11.01 -0.53
N ILE A 113 -1.98 10.08 -0.97
CA ILE A 113 -2.10 8.66 -0.60
C ILE A 113 -1.79 8.45 0.88
N THR A 114 -0.70 9.06 1.35
CA THR A 114 -0.27 9.01 2.75
C THR A 114 -1.32 9.58 3.70
N SER A 115 -1.95 10.71 3.37
CA SER A 115 -3.03 11.31 4.17
C SER A 115 -4.31 10.46 4.22
N LEU A 116 -4.62 9.74 3.13
CA LEU A 116 -5.72 8.79 3.09
C LEU A 116 -5.40 7.48 3.82
N ALA A 117 -4.11 7.13 3.92
CA ALA A 117 -3.63 5.92 4.57
C ALA A 117 -3.10 6.20 5.98
N LYS A 118 -3.94 6.77 6.86
CA LYS A 118 -3.55 7.19 8.23
C LYS A 118 -2.81 6.12 9.05
N LEU A 119 -3.12 4.85 8.84
CA LEU A 119 -2.50 3.71 9.55
C LEU A 119 -1.17 3.25 8.93
N TYR A 120 -0.86 3.69 7.70
CA TYR A 120 0.22 3.15 6.85
C TYR A 120 0.98 4.25 6.09
N SER A 121 0.95 5.47 6.63
CA SER A 121 1.48 6.69 6.02
C SER A 121 2.93 6.54 5.53
N ASP A 122 3.73 5.81 6.30
CA ASP A 122 5.19 5.77 6.12
C ASP A 122 5.66 4.70 5.12
N ILE A 123 4.71 3.91 4.58
CA ILE A 123 5.00 2.71 3.78
C ILE A 123 5.02 3.02 2.28
N PHE A 124 4.42 4.14 1.84
CA PHE A 124 4.33 4.43 0.42
C PHE A 124 5.67 4.87 -0.18
N MET A 125 6.14 4.13 -1.20
CA MET A 125 7.27 4.52 -2.02
C MET A 125 6.93 4.36 -3.51
N PRO A 126 6.66 5.44 -4.26
CA PRO A 126 6.38 5.34 -5.69
C PRO A 126 7.47 4.61 -6.46
N GLY A 127 7.07 3.74 -7.39
CA GLY A 127 7.94 2.91 -8.21
C GLY A 127 8.53 1.70 -7.50
N LYS A 128 8.28 1.50 -6.20
CA LYS A 128 8.78 0.34 -5.44
C LYS A 128 7.64 -0.54 -4.98
N ILE A 129 7.62 -1.77 -5.48
CA ILE A 129 6.69 -2.81 -5.00
C ILE A 129 7.04 -3.16 -3.55
N HIS A 130 6.02 -3.16 -2.69
CA HIS A 130 6.14 -3.49 -1.28
C HIS A 130 6.54 -4.98 -1.09
N PRO A 131 7.41 -5.31 -0.13
CA PRO A 131 7.85 -6.69 0.09
C PRO A 131 6.74 -7.72 0.28
N ILE A 132 5.60 -7.35 0.88
CA ILE A 132 4.42 -8.22 1.01
C ILE A 132 3.97 -8.80 -0.34
N LEU A 133 4.08 -8.03 -1.42
CA LEU A 133 3.74 -8.46 -2.78
C LEU A 133 4.90 -9.14 -3.52
N ARG A 134 6.13 -9.08 -2.98
CA ARG A 134 7.28 -9.75 -3.58
C ARG A 134 7.16 -11.25 -3.28
N ILE A 135 6.70 -11.98 -4.29
CA ILE A 135 6.59 -13.44 -4.25
C ILE A 135 7.72 -13.99 -5.13
N LYS A 136 8.77 -14.54 -4.52
CA LYS A 136 9.85 -15.22 -5.26
C LYS A 136 9.40 -16.56 -5.85
N HIS A 137 8.41 -17.22 -5.24
CA HIS A 137 7.91 -18.53 -5.67
C HIS A 137 6.39 -18.48 -5.85
N GLN A 138 5.92 -18.64 -7.09
CA GLN A 138 4.49 -18.57 -7.44
C GLN A 138 3.75 -19.85 -7.06
N SER A 139 3.84 -20.30 -5.80
CA SER A 139 2.97 -21.40 -5.37
C SER A 139 1.52 -20.89 -5.31
N PRO A 140 0.51 -21.68 -5.77
CA PRO A 140 -0.90 -21.32 -5.59
C PRO A 140 -1.31 -21.14 -4.12
N ARG A 141 -0.49 -21.61 -3.17
CA ARG A 141 -0.68 -21.36 -1.74
C ARG A 141 -0.25 -19.95 -1.35
N ASP A 142 0.81 -19.41 -1.95
CA ASP A 142 1.30 -18.07 -1.63
C ASP A 142 0.36 -16.96 -2.11
N SER A 143 -0.34 -17.17 -3.24
CA SER A 143 -1.37 -16.24 -3.72
C SER A 143 -2.55 -16.09 -2.76
N LYS A 144 -2.85 -17.10 -1.92
CA LYS A 144 -3.90 -17.04 -0.89
C LYS A 144 -3.43 -16.38 0.42
N ARG A 145 -2.13 -16.41 0.71
CA ARG A 145 -1.55 -15.83 1.93
C ARG A 145 -1.52 -14.30 1.88
N VAL A 146 -1.13 -13.75 0.74
CA VAL A 146 -0.94 -12.31 0.54
C VAL A 146 -2.23 -11.50 0.84
N PRO A 147 -3.41 -11.86 0.30
CA PRO A 147 -4.66 -11.14 0.60
C PRO A 147 -4.99 -11.08 2.09
N THR A 148 -4.71 -12.16 2.83
CA THR A 148 -4.98 -12.23 4.27
C THR A 148 -4.14 -11.22 5.05
N LYS A 149 -2.83 -11.18 4.76
CA LYS A 149 -1.92 -10.22 5.38
C LYS A 149 -2.25 -8.78 5.00
N ILE A 150 -2.61 -8.54 3.73
CA ILE A 150 -3.06 -7.21 3.27
C ILE A 150 -4.33 -6.79 4.02
N LYS A 151 -5.29 -7.69 4.27
CA LYS A 151 -6.49 -7.35 5.04
C LYS A 151 -6.14 -6.86 6.44
N LEU A 152 -5.22 -7.54 7.12
CA LEU A 152 -4.74 -7.11 8.45
C LEU A 152 -3.97 -5.78 8.35
N LEU A 153 -3.08 -5.63 7.38
CA LEU A 153 -2.35 -4.38 7.09
C LEU A 153 -3.23 -3.30 6.44
N THR A 154 -4.53 -3.45 6.34
CA THR A 154 -5.41 -2.37 5.86
C THR A 154 -6.55 -2.11 6.80
N GLY A 155 -6.58 -2.81 7.95
CA GLY A 155 -7.72 -2.79 8.88
C GLY A 155 -9.01 -3.34 8.28
N THR A 156 -8.95 -4.02 7.12
CA THR A 156 -10.13 -4.63 6.48
C THR A 156 -10.36 -6.08 6.91
N TYR A 157 -9.48 -6.60 7.76
CA TYR A 157 -9.68 -7.90 8.39
C TYR A 157 -10.70 -7.79 9.53
N ILE A 158 -11.73 -8.64 9.49
CA ILE A 158 -12.83 -8.58 10.45
C ILE A 158 -12.49 -9.37 11.72
N LEU A 159 -11.95 -8.67 12.72
CA LEU A 159 -11.74 -9.16 14.09
C LEU A 159 -13.05 -9.25 14.90
N GLN A 160 -13.06 -9.98 16.02
CA GLN A 160 -14.29 -10.19 16.81
C GLN A 160 -15.00 -8.90 17.24
N PRO A 161 -14.31 -7.83 17.70
CA PRO A 161 -15.00 -6.60 18.09
C PRO A 161 -15.77 -5.96 16.94
N LEU A 162 -15.25 -6.05 15.71
CA LEU A 162 -15.92 -5.57 14.52
C LEU A 162 -17.09 -6.49 14.13
N ARG A 163 -16.94 -7.82 14.29
CA ARG A 163 -18.06 -8.76 14.09
C ARG A 163 -19.19 -8.45 15.06
N TYR A 164 -18.89 -8.26 16.34
CA TYR A 164 -19.85 -7.90 17.36
C TYR A 164 -20.63 -6.64 16.98
N LYS A 165 -19.93 -5.57 16.57
CA LYS A 165 -20.56 -4.31 16.13
C LYS A 165 -21.48 -4.48 14.91
N ILE A 166 -21.11 -5.34 13.97
CA ILE A 166 -21.86 -5.55 12.72
C ILE A 166 -23.09 -6.43 12.95
N TYR A 167 -22.95 -7.52 13.71
CA TYR A 167 -23.99 -8.55 13.83
C TYR A 167 -24.87 -8.39 15.07
N LYS A 168 -24.39 -7.70 16.12
CA LYS A 168 -25.05 -7.33 17.40
C LYS A 168 -25.70 -8.46 18.23
N GLU A 169 -26.43 -9.38 17.62
CA GLU A 169 -27.11 -10.49 18.30
C GLU A 169 -26.21 -11.73 18.33
N GLY A 170 -26.03 -12.28 19.53
CA GLY A 170 -25.35 -13.55 19.79
C GLY A 170 -23.85 -13.59 19.49
N THR A 171 -23.20 -12.48 19.13
CA THR A 171 -21.74 -12.44 18.92
C THR A 171 -21.08 -11.80 20.13
N GLU A 172 -19.92 -12.29 20.54
CA GLU A 172 -19.13 -11.69 21.61
C GLU A 172 -17.94 -10.91 21.03
N ASP A 173 -17.44 -9.91 21.75
CA ASP A 173 -16.26 -9.13 21.39
C ASP A 173 -14.93 -9.81 21.82
N HIS A 174 -15.01 -10.84 22.67
CA HIS A 174 -13.89 -11.69 23.05
C HIS A 174 -13.36 -12.54 21.90
N CYS A 175 -12.09 -12.90 22.00
CA CYS A 175 -11.39 -13.78 21.07
C CYS A 175 -12.02 -15.17 21.02
N ILE A 176 -12.52 -15.57 19.86
CA ILE A 176 -13.19 -16.86 19.64
C ILE A 176 -12.33 -18.11 19.94
N ALA A 177 -11.02 -17.93 20.10
CA ALA A 177 -10.10 -19.04 20.36
C ALA A 177 -9.81 -19.24 21.84
N CYS A 178 -9.70 -18.17 22.63
CA CYS A 178 -9.38 -18.25 24.05
C CYS A 178 -10.54 -17.83 24.96
N ASP A 179 -11.50 -17.07 24.45
CA ASP A 179 -12.67 -16.54 25.17
C ASP A 179 -12.33 -15.60 26.35
N CYS A 180 -11.07 -15.15 26.46
CA CYS A 180 -10.58 -14.42 27.64
C CYS A 180 -10.45 -12.90 27.45
N LYS A 181 -10.16 -12.43 26.24
CA LYS A 181 -9.80 -11.02 25.96
C LYS A 181 -10.37 -10.55 24.63
N GLU A 182 -10.50 -9.24 24.46
CA GLU A 182 -10.83 -8.61 23.17
C GLU A 182 -9.84 -9.05 22.09
N GLU A 183 -10.34 -9.43 20.90
CA GLU A 183 -9.48 -9.85 19.79
C GLU A 183 -8.85 -8.64 19.06
N THR A 184 -7.79 -8.08 19.63
CA THR A 184 -6.93 -7.10 18.96
C THR A 184 -5.93 -7.77 18.01
N LEU A 185 -5.24 -6.98 17.17
CA LEU A 185 -4.17 -7.50 16.32
C LEU A 185 -3.01 -8.08 17.14
N GLU A 186 -2.66 -7.40 18.24
CA GLU A 186 -1.64 -7.85 19.20
C GLU A 186 -2.06 -9.16 19.86
N HIS A 187 -3.30 -9.24 20.33
CA HIS A 187 -3.83 -10.46 20.91
C HIS A 187 -3.79 -11.61 19.90
N LEU A 188 -4.26 -11.38 18.68
CA LEU A 188 -4.31 -12.39 17.62
C LEU A 188 -2.92 -12.90 17.23
N LEU A 189 -1.94 -12.01 17.08
CA LEU A 189 -0.62 -12.36 16.53
C LEU A 189 0.44 -12.67 17.58
N ILE A 190 0.32 -12.20 18.83
CA ILE A 190 1.39 -12.29 19.84
C ILE A 190 0.92 -12.87 21.17
N GLU A 191 -0.26 -12.50 21.67
CA GLU A 191 -0.63 -12.86 23.05
C GLU A 191 -1.48 -14.11 23.21
N CYS A 192 -2.42 -14.37 22.29
CA CYS A 192 -3.44 -15.40 22.48
C CYS A 192 -2.81 -16.80 22.52
N GLU A 193 -2.79 -17.43 23.70
CA GLU A 193 -2.13 -18.72 23.93
C GLU A 193 -2.69 -19.85 23.08
N ALA A 194 -3.98 -19.77 22.72
CA ALA A 194 -4.62 -20.72 21.82
C ALA A 194 -3.92 -20.81 20.45
N TRP A 195 -3.14 -19.80 20.06
CA TRP A 195 -2.38 -19.78 18.81
C TRP A 195 -0.89 -20.15 18.95
N ASN A 196 -0.38 -20.42 20.16
CA ASN A 196 1.04 -20.73 20.41
C ASN A 196 1.57 -21.86 19.51
N TYR A 197 0.80 -22.94 19.35
CA TYR A 197 1.19 -24.09 18.53
C TYR A 197 1.42 -23.74 17.04
N LEU A 198 0.78 -22.69 16.51
CA LEU A 198 1.03 -22.17 15.16
C LEU A 198 2.15 -21.13 15.13
N ARG A 199 2.23 -20.34 16.21
CA ARG A 199 3.05 -19.15 16.32
C ARG A 199 4.50 -19.47 16.64
N ASP A 200 4.75 -20.29 17.64
CA ASP A 200 6.08 -20.48 18.22
C ASP A 200 7.11 -21.00 17.20
N PRO A 201 6.81 -21.99 16.35
CA PRO A 201 7.77 -22.46 15.35
C PRO A 201 8.16 -21.37 14.34
N ILE A 202 7.21 -20.52 13.97
CA ILE A 202 7.42 -19.46 12.98
C ILE A 202 8.14 -18.26 13.63
N LEU A 203 7.73 -17.86 14.83
CA LEU A 203 8.42 -16.80 15.56
C LEU A 203 9.86 -17.19 15.87
N GLN A 204 10.12 -18.44 16.26
CA GLN A 204 11.49 -18.90 16.47
C GLN A 204 12.32 -18.84 15.18
N THR A 205 11.72 -19.21 14.04
CA THR A 205 12.37 -19.08 12.73
C THR A 205 12.70 -17.61 12.41
N ILE A 206 11.76 -16.69 12.63
CA ILE A 206 11.94 -15.25 12.39
C ILE A 206 13.02 -14.68 13.33
N LYS A 207 13.00 -15.06 14.61
CA LYS A 207 14.01 -14.68 15.61
C LYS A 207 15.41 -15.13 15.16
N ASN A 208 15.56 -16.40 14.79
CA ASN A 208 16.84 -16.92 14.29
C ASN A 208 17.31 -16.17 13.05
N LEU A 209 16.42 -15.88 12.09
CA LEU A 209 16.75 -15.09 10.90
C LEU A 209 17.23 -13.67 11.26
N LEU A 210 16.57 -13.01 12.21
CA LEU A 210 16.94 -11.67 12.67
C LEU A 210 18.28 -11.66 13.42
N THR A 211 18.53 -12.65 14.28
CA THR A 211 19.80 -12.75 15.02
C THR A 211 20.97 -13.09 14.11
N THR A 212 20.85 -14.15 13.30
CA THR A 212 21.97 -14.66 12.50
C THR A 212 22.31 -13.77 11.30
N ASN A 213 21.31 -13.20 10.64
CA ASN A 213 21.51 -12.47 9.38
C ASN A 213 21.25 -10.97 9.51
N GLY A 214 20.53 -10.54 10.54
CA GLY A 214 20.12 -9.14 10.75
C GLY A 214 20.89 -8.43 11.85
N ASN A 215 21.72 -9.13 12.63
CA ASN A 215 22.39 -8.62 13.83
C ASN A 215 21.43 -7.95 14.83
N VAL A 216 20.18 -8.39 14.86
CA VAL A 216 19.18 -7.90 15.81
C VAL A 216 19.18 -8.79 17.04
N ARG A 217 19.38 -8.20 18.22
CA ARG A 217 19.19 -8.91 19.48
C ARG A 217 17.69 -9.04 19.73
N VAL A 218 17.23 -10.26 19.97
CA VAL A 218 15.79 -10.56 20.07
C VAL A 218 15.22 -9.95 21.34
N GLU A 219 16.06 -9.80 22.36
CA GLU A 219 15.75 -9.17 23.64
C GLU A 219 15.37 -7.70 23.49
N ASP A 220 15.81 -7.06 22.40
CA ASP A 220 15.50 -5.65 22.11
C ASP A 220 14.13 -5.48 21.43
N LEU A 221 13.45 -6.58 21.05
CA LEU A 221 12.16 -6.52 20.36
C LEU A 221 11.00 -6.39 21.35
N THR A 222 10.41 -5.21 21.41
CA THR A 222 9.13 -5.00 22.11
C THR A 222 7.97 -5.73 21.40
N CYS A 223 6.81 -5.82 22.07
CA CYS A 223 5.59 -6.34 21.44
C CYS A 223 5.23 -5.56 20.17
N GLU A 224 5.27 -4.22 20.23
CA GLU A 224 5.01 -3.34 19.09
C GLU A 224 5.98 -3.62 17.93
N MET A 225 7.28 -3.73 18.21
CA MET A 225 8.28 -4.07 17.19
C MET A 225 8.03 -5.46 16.61
N THR A 226 7.60 -6.43 17.43
CA THR A 226 7.25 -7.76 16.95
C THR A 226 6.03 -7.72 16.02
N ILE A 227 4.98 -6.96 16.34
CA ILE A 227 3.85 -6.73 15.42
C ILE A 227 4.36 -6.09 14.13
N GLN A 228 5.23 -5.10 14.24
CA GLN A 228 5.81 -4.43 13.09
C GLN A 228 6.62 -5.41 12.22
N VAL A 229 7.46 -6.30 12.77
CA VAL A 229 8.15 -7.36 12.00
C VAL A 229 7.13 -8.24 11.28
N LEU A 230 6.08 -8.66 11.97
CA LEU A 230 5.07 -9.58 11.43
C LEU A 230 4.21 -8.92 10.36
N MET A 231 3.91 -7.64 10.47
CA MET A 231 3.02 -6.91 9.56
C MET A 231 3.78 -6.26 8.42
N ASP A 232 4.88 -5.55 8.72
CA ASP A 232 5.73 -4.88 7.75
C ASP A 232 7.14 -4.62 8.30
N ILE A 233 8.09 -5.48 7.92
CA ILE A 233 9.50 -5.36 8.32
C ILE A 233 10.21 -4.13 7.75
N THR A 234 9.66 -3.43 6.75
CA THR A 234 10.36 -2.31 6.09
C THR A 234 10.62 -1.13 7.02
N LYS A 235 9.80 -0.92 8.06
CA LYS A 235 10.09 0.09 9.08
C LYS A 235 11.34 -0.25 9.90
N ILE A 236 11.48 -1.53 10.26
CA ILE A 236 12.61 -2.05 11.06
C ILE A 236 13.89 -2.14 10.21
N GLN A 237 13.75 -2.33 8.89
CA GLN A 237 14.88 -2.32 7.96
C GLN A 237 15.74 -1.06 8.12
N LYS A 238 15.13 0.11 8.30
CA LYS A 238 15.85 1.38 8.44
C LYS A 238 16.69 1.43 9.72
N ILE A 239 16.22 0.81 10.78
CA ILE A 239 16.86 0.80 12.10
C ILE A 239 18.05 -0.16 12.09
N TYR A 240 17.86 -1.38 11.58
CA TYR A 240 18.84 -2.47 11.68
C TYR A 240 19.59 -2.79 10.37
N ARG A 241 19.43 -1.98 9.33
CA ARG A 241 20.08 -2.15 8.01
C ARG A 241 19.89 -3.55 7.41
N ILE A 242 18.69 -4.11 7.58
CA ILE A 242 18.30 -5.45 7.13
C ILE A 242 18.38 -5.55 5.59
N THR A 243 18.98 -6.64 5.08
CA THR A 243 19.11 -6.87 3.63
C THR A 243 17.76 -7.18 2.98
N SER A 244 17.63 -6.91 1.67
CA SER A 244 16.40 -7.21 0.93
C SER A 244 16.08 -8.71 0.86
N ASP A 245 17.10 -9.57 0.95
CA ASP A 245 16.89 -11.02 0.96
C ASP A 245 16.31 -11.48 2.30
N LEU A 246 16.89 -11.00 3.41
CA LEU A 246 16.38 -11.26 4.76
C LEU A 246 14.93 -10.77 4.93
N ILE A 247 14.60 -9.59 4.39
CA ILE A 247 13.22 -9.10 4.32
C ILE A 247 12.31 -10.08 3.61
N SER A 248 12.75 -10.63 2.48
CA SER A 248 11.94 -11.58 1.70
C SER A 248 11.70 -12.88 2.48
N GLN A 249 12.70 -13.36 3.23
CA GLN A 249 12.59 -14.56 4.07
C GLN A 249 11.63 -14.34 5.25
N ILE A 250 11.76 -13.22 5.96
CA ILE A 250 10.88 -12.89 7.10
C ILE A 250 9.45 -12.62 6.61
N GLU A 251 9.30 -11.95 5.46
CA GLU A 251 8.01 -11.71 4.83
C GLU A 251 7.33 -13.02 4.40
N PHE A 252 8.09 -14.02 3.97
CA PHE A 252 7.56 -15.35 3.71
C PHE A 252 7.01 -16.01 4.99
N GLN A 253 7.79 -15.99 6.08
CA GLN A 253 7.38 -16.60 7.35
C GLN A 253 6.17 -15.88 7.98
N SER A 254 6.17 -14.56 8.00
CA SER A 254 5.06 -13.79 8.54
C SER A 254 3.75 -13.96 7.76
N ARG A 255 3.81 -14.00 6.41
CA ARG A 255 2.63 -14.34 5.58
C ARG A 255 2.10 -15.73 5.90
N ARG A 256 3.00 -16.69 6.12
CA ARG A 256 2.61 -18.06 6.51
C ARG A 256 1.90 -18.05 7.87
N LEU A 257 2.45 -17.38 8.89
CA LEU A 257 1.83 -17.29 10.22
C LEU A 257 0.42 -16.70 10.16
N VAL A 258 0.30 -15.51 9.55
CA VAL A 258 -0.97 -14.81 9.40
C VAL A 258 -2.03 -15.69 8.73
N PHE A 259 -1.65 -16.41 7.69
CA PHE A 259 -2.57 -17.28 6.97
C PHE A 259 -2.97 -18.53 7.76
N LEU A 260 -2.05 -19.13 8.53
CA LEU A 260 -2.36 -20.26 9.40
C LEU A 260 -3.36 -19.87 10.48
N ILE A 261 -3.11 -18.74 11.16
CA ILE A 261 -4.03 -18.19 12.17
C ILE A 261 -5.38 -17.87 11.53
N HIS A 262 -5.39 -17.23 10.35
CA HIS A 262 -6.63 -16.94 9.63
C HIS A 262 -7.47 -18.19 9.36
N ASN A 263 -6.85 -19.26 8.84
CA ASN A 263 -7.57 -20.50 8.55
C ASN A 263 -8.13 -21.15 9.81
N ALA A 264 -7.32 -21.24 10.87
CA ALA A 264 -7.75 -21.83 12.14
C ALA A 264 -8.91 -21.04 12.74
N ARG A 265 -8.78 -19.70 12.78
CA ARG A 265 -9.84 -18.79 13.22
C ARG A 265 -11.09 -18.91 12.37
N TYR A 266 -10.97 -18.98 11.05
CA TYR A 266 -12.11 -19.12 10.14
C TYR A 266 -12.93 -20.38 10.46
N GLN A 267 -12.27 -21.49 10.77
CA GLN A 267 -12.97 -22.72 11.18
C GLN A 267 -13.75 -22.55 12.49
N LEU A 268 -13.18 -21.85 13.47
CA LEU A 268 -13.88 -21.54 14.73
C LEU A 268 -15.10 -20.64 14.46
N VAL A 269 -14.94 -19.62 13.62
CA VAL A 269 -16.02 -18.72 13.22
C VAL A 269 -17.16 -19.45 12.53
N MET A 270 -16.86 -20.37 11.62
CA MET A 270 -17.88 -21.17 10.93
C MET A 270 -18.63 -22.10 11.89
N LYS A 271 -17.91 -22.73 12.84
CA LYS A 271 -18.54 -23.59 13.87
C LYS A 271 -19.46 -22.79 14.79
N ASP A 272 -19.03 -21.62 15.23
CA ASP A 272 -19.83 -20.69 16.04
C ASP A 272 -21.12 -20.27 15.32
N GLN A 273 -21.01 -19.91 14.03
CA GLN A 273 -22.19 -19.57 13.22
C GLN A 273 -23.14 -20.75 13.00
N ALA A 274 -22.62 -21.97 12.83
CA ALA A 274 -23.43 -23.16 12.68
C ALA A 274 -24.22 -23.49 13.96
N LYS A 275 -23.57 -23.36 15.14
CA LYS A 275 -24.24 -23.54 16.44
C LYS A 275 -25.40 -22.57 16.61
N LYS A 276 -25.21 -21.30 16.24
CA LYS A 276 -26.25 -20.25 16.37
C LYS A 276 -27.45 -20.42 15.45
N LYS A 277 -27.30 -21.14 14.32
CA LYS A 277 -28.43 -21.46 13.43
C LYS A 277 -29.24 -22.68 13.87
N ALA A 278 -28.70 -23.46 14.81
CA ALA A 278 -29.33 -24.68 15.30
C ALA A 278 -30.16 -24.46 16.58
N VAL A 279 -30.07 -23.27 17.17
CA VAL A 279 -30.86 -22.78 18.31
C VAL A 279 -31.97 -21.89 17.79
#